data_AF-A0A7X8ZG42-F1
#
_entry.id   AF-A0A7X8ZG42-F1
#
_cell.length_a   1.000
_cell.length_b   1.000
_cell.length_c   1.000
_cell.angle_alpha   90.00
_cell.angle_beta   90.00
_cell.angle_gamma   90.00
#
_symmetry.space_group_name_H-M   'P 1'
#
loop_
_entity.id
_entity.type
_entity.pdbx_description
1 polymer ?
#
loop_
_entity_poly.entity_id
_entity_poly.type
_entity_poly.pdbx_seq_one_letter_code
_entity_poly.pdbx_strand_id
1 'polypeptide(L)'
;MISTQEKIIVHVFGKEGCDKCSMLNRRLDKLLSEPRYARFEKTYHDVMSEEGLVPFCLAQCLNPSQIPAMLLSKSADEGGLQYLRNPEPDREDKLCGAAKLYQYLGLQTDYSAAGKGLITPKMISSILDQALDCL
;
A
#
# COMPACT_ATOMS: atom_id res chain seq x y z
N MET A 1 22.93 18.73 9.79
CA MET A 1 22.66 17.33 10.16
C MET A 1 21.48 16.86 9.32
N ILE A 2 21.73 16.17 8.20
CA ILE A 2 20.64 15.60 7.40
C ILE A 2 20.23 14.34 8.15
N SER A 3 19.03 14.36 8.73
CA SER A 3 18.43 13.15 9.30
C SER A 3 18.20 12.20 8.13
N THR A 4 19.06 11.19 7.96
CA THR A 4 18.87 10.09 7.01
C THR A 4 17.81 9.15 7.56
N GLN A 5 16.57 9.64 7.64
CA GLN A 5 15.44 8.76 7.88
C GLN A 5 15.25 7.88 6.64
N GLU A 6 15.20 6.57 6.87
CA GLU A 6 14.97 5.56 5.84
C GLU A 6 13.65 5.87 5.12
N LYS A 7 13.71 5.94 3.78
CA LYS A 7 12.56 6.20 2.92
C LYS A 7 11.66 4.96 2.85
N ILE A 8 10.35 5.19 2.84
CA ILE A 8 9.33 4.15 2.73
C ILE A 8 8.69 4.23 1.36
N ILE A 9 8.58 3.12 0.65
CA ILE A 9 7.99 3.07 -0.69
C ILE A 9 6.57 2.49 -0.58
N VAL A 10 5.60 3.23 -1.11
CA VAL A 10 4.22 2.78 -1.31
C VAL A 10 4.10 2.25 -2.73
N HIS A 11 4.05 0.92 -2.86
CA HIS A 11 3.76 0.25 -4.12
C HIS A 11 2.26 0.21 -4.34
N VAL A 12 1.76 0.85 -5.39
CA VAL A 12 0.35 0.79 -5.80
C VAL A 12 0.22 -0.12 -7.00
N PHE A 13 -0.59 -1.16 -6.88
CA PHE A 13 -0.87 -2.10 -7.96
C PHE A 13 -2.25 -1.81 -8.53
N GLY A 14 -2.32 -1.60 -9.84
CA GLY A 14 -3.56 -1.30 -10.53
C GLY A 14 -3.47 -1.68 -11.99
N LYS A 15 -4.45 -1.24 -12.78
CA LYS A 15 -4.44 -1.39 -14.23
C LYS A 15 -4.82 -0.10 -14.92
N GLU A 16 -4.34 0.12 -16.13
CA GLU A 16 -4.74 1.28 -16.94
C GLU A 16 -6.27 1.33 -17.13
N GLY A 17 -6.83 2.55 -17.22
CA GLY A 17 -8.28 2.77 -17.42
C GLY A 17 -9.17 2.39 -16.24
N CYS A 18 -8.62 2.21 -15.04
CA CYS A 18 -9.35 1.78 -13.84
C CYS A 18 -9.75 2.97 -12.93
N ASP A 19 -11.04 3.31 -12.87
CA ASP A 19 -11.55 4.41 -12.02
C ASP A 19 -11.20 4.27 -10.54
N LYS A 20 -11.25 3.05 -10.00
CA LYS A 20 -10.89 2.79 -8.59
C LYS A 20 -9.40 3.00 -8.36
N CYS A 21 -8.56 2.68 -9.35
CA CYS A 21 -7.12 2.86 -9.30
C CYS A 21 -6.79 4.36 -9.35
N SER A 22 -7.46 5.13 -10.21
CA SER A 22 -7.38 6.61 -10.24
C SER A 22 -7.83 7.23 -8.93
N MET A 23 -8.91 6.71 -8.33
CA MET A 23 -9.42 7.16 -7.04
C MET A 23 -8.43 6.90 -5.89
N LEU A 24 -7.86 5.69 -5.81
CA LEU A 24 -6.84 5.33 -4.82
C LEU A 24 -5.62 6.25 -4.94
N ASN A 25 -5.07 6.39 -6.15
CA ASN A 25 -3.93 7.26 -6.41
C ASN A 25 -4.20 8.69 -5.97
N ARG A 26 -5.35 9.27 -6.36
CA ARG A 26 -5.71 10.64 -5.96
C ARG A 26 -5.79 10.82 -4.44
N ARG A 27 -6.34 9.83 -3.73
CA ARG A 27 -6.44 9.86 -2.25
C ARG A 27 -5.07 9.75 -1.60
N LEU A 28 -4.22 8.85 -2.10
CA LEU A 28 -2.86 8.67 -1.64
C LEU A 28 -2.01 9.92 -1.90
N ASP A 29 -2.04 10.47 -3.12
CA ASP A 29 -1.25 11.66 -3.50
C ASP A 29 -1.60 12.87 -2.63
N LYS A 30 -2.88 13.05 -2.33
CA LYS A 30 -3.33 14.08 -1.39
C LYS A 30 -2.71 13.90 -0.01
N LEU A 31 -2.71 12.68 0.53
CA LEU A 31 -2.08 12.38 1.83
C LEU A 31 -0.57 12.60 1.75
N LEU A 32 0.11 12.06 0.74
CA LEU A 32 1.58 12.16 0.60
C LEU A 32 2.09 13.59 0.39
N SER A 33 1.22 14.54 0.06
CA SER A 33 1.56 15.99 0.05
C SER A 33 1.68 16.61 1.44
N GLU A 34 1.21 15.95 2.49
CA GLU A 34 1.30 16.45 3.87
C GLU A 34 2.73 16.27 4.42
N PRO A 35 3.32 17.27 5.09
CA PRO A 35 4.71 17.19 5.58
C PRO A 35 5.01 15.98 6.49
N ARG A 36 4.01 15.50 7.24
CA ARG A 36 4.17 14.32 8.11
C ARG A 36 4.47 13.03 7.35
N TYR A 37 4.12 12.97 6.07
CA TYR A 37 4.38 11.82 5.19
C TYR A 37 5.56 12.05 4.24
N ALA A 38 6.43 13.03 4.52
CA ALA A 38 7.58 13.34 3.66
C ALA A 38 8.60 12.18 3.48
N ARG A 39 8.56 11.16 4.35
CA ARG A 39 9.39 9.94 4.22
C ARG A 39 8.90 8.97 3.15
N PHE A 40 7.68 9.15 2.63
CA PHE A 40 7.06 8.21 1.71
C PHE A 40 7.29 8.61 0.25
N GLU A 41 7.65 7.63 -0.56
CA GLU A 41 7.66 7.70 -2.02
C GLU A 41 6.59 6.77 -2.58
N LYS A 42 6.03 7.09 -3.75
CA LYS A 42 5.01 6.28 -4.40
C LYS A 42 5.53 5.70 -5.70
N THR A 43 5.31 4.41 -5.91
CA THR A 43 5.54 3.73 -7.19
C THR A 43 4.25 3.05 -7.64
N TYR A 44 3.86 3.29 -8.89
CA TYR A 44 2.69 2.63 -9.49
C TYR A 44 3.13 1.49 -10.41
N HIS A 45 2.49 0.35 -10.26
CA HIS A 45 2.69 -0.86 -11.05
C HIS A 45 1.41 -1.16 -11.82
N ASP A 46 1.46 -1.03 -13.14
CA ASP A 46 0.39 -1.52 -14.02
C ASP A 46 0.53 -3.04 -14.19
N VAL A 47 -0.39 -3.80 -13.60
CA VAL A 47 -0.33 -5.27 -13.66
C VAL A 47 -0.62 -5.83 -15.05
N MET A 48 -1.05 -4.99 -15.99
CA MET A 48 -1.24 -5.36 -17.40
C MET A 48 0.05 -5.22 -18.22
N SER A 49 1.10 -4.61 -17.67
CA SER A 49 2.43 -4.56 -18.29
C SER A 49 3.35 -5.63 -17.69
N GLU A 50 4.35 -6.09 -18.45
CA GLU A 50 5.35 -7.02 -17.93
C GLU A 50 6.10 -6.43 -16.74
N GLU A 51 6.48 -5.15 -16.83
CA GLU A 51 7.21 -4.43 -15.79
C GLU A 51 6.42 -4.32 -14.48
N GLY A 52 5.10 -4.14 -14.52
CA GLY A 52 4.26 -4.06 -13.32
C GLY A 52 3.77 -5.43 -12.82
N LEU A 53 3.64 -6.41 -13.71
CA LEU A 53 3.25 -7.78 -13.36
C LEU A 53 4.33 -8.48 -12.54
N VAL A 54 5.61 -8.26 -12.84
CA VAL A 54 6.72 -8.88 -12.09
C VAL A 54 6.70 -8.50 -10.59
N PRO A 55 6.69 -7.20 -10.20
CA PRO A 55 6.54 -6.79 -8.81
C PRO A 55 5.27 -7.33 -8.15
N PHE A 56 4.16 -7.38 -8.89
CA PHE A 56 2.89 -7.92 -8.38
C PHE A 56 3.02 -9.41 -8.00
N CYS A 57 3.62 -10.22 -8.88
CA CYS A 57 3.88 -11.63 -8.62
C CYS A 57 4.88 -11.83 -7.47
N LEU A 58 5.92 -11.00 -7.38
CA LEU A 58 6.92 -11.05 -6.31
C LEU A 58 6.36 -10.65 -4.94
N ALA A 59 5.29 -9.84 -4.89
CA ALA A 59 4.65 -9.46 -3.64
C ALA A 59 3.99 -10.65 -2.92
N GLN A 60 3.55 -11.69 -3.65
CA GLN A 60 3.00 -12.97 -3.15
C GLN A 60 1.87 -12.89 -2.10
N CYS A 61 1.28 -11.71 -1.88
CA CYS A 61 0.25 -11.47 -0.86
C CYS A 61 -1.01 -10.76 -1.39
N LEU A 62 -1.01 -10.36 -2.66
CA LEU A 62 -2.10 -9.63 -3.29
C LEU A 62 -2.97 -10.54 -4.14
N ASN A 63 -4.29 -10.39 -4.03
CA ASN A 63 -5.24 -11.11 -4.87
C ASN A 63 -5.49 -10.32 -6.18
N PRO A 64 -5.28 -10.91 -7.37
CA PRO A 64 -5.53 -10.24 -8.66
C PRO A 64 -6.96 -9.71 -8.81
N SER A 65 -7.94 -10.39 -8.21
CA SER A 65 -9.35 -9.98 -8.23
C SER A 65 -9.67 -8.84 -7.24
N GLN A 66 -8.69 -8.41 -6.44
CA GLN A 66 -8.85 -7.34 -5.43
C GLN A 66 -7.98 -6.11 -5.71
N ILE A 67 -7.52 -5.93 -6.95
CA ILE A 67 -6.88 -4.67 -7.36
C ILE A 67 -7.95 -3.56 -7.56
N PRO A 68 -7.63 -2.28 -7.28
CA PRO A 68 -6.33 -1.76 -6.88
C PRO A 68 -5.93 -2.15 -5.45
N ALA A 69 -4.62 -2.24 -5.23
CA ALA A 69 -4.03 -2.55 -3.94
C ALA A 69 -2.80 -1.67 -3.67
N MET A 70 -2.37 -1.59 -2.42
CA MET A 70 -1.11 -0.96 -2.03
C MET A 70 -0.36 -1.81 -1.00
N LEU A 71 0.97 -1.75 -1.06
CA LEU A 71 1.89 -2.48 -0.18
C LEU A 71 3.09 -1.58 0.15
N LEU A 72 3.57 -1.64 1.39
CA LEU A 72 4.70 -0.80 1.82
C LEU A 72 6.00 -1.58 1.91
N SER A 73 7.09 -0.97 1.50
CA SER A 73 8.44 -1.49 1.67
C SER A 73 9.43 -0.42 2.09
N LYS A 74 10.64 -0.85 2.46
CA LYS A 74 11.82 -0.01 2.62
C LYS A 74 12.99 -0.61 1.84
N SER A 75 14.02 0.19 1.60
CA SER A 75 15.28 -0.33 1.06
C SER A 75 15.93 -1.30 2.05
N ALA A 76 16.36 -2.46 1.57
CA ALA A 76 17.18 -3.38 2.35
C ALA A 76 18.67 -2.99 2.24
N ASP A 77 19.47 -3.39 3.24
CA ASP A 77 20.91 -3.09 3.29
C ASP A 77 21.70 -3.61 2.07
N GLU A 78 21.19 -4.65 1.40
CA GLU A 78 21.81 -5.27 0.22
C GLU A 78 21.23 -4.78 -1.12
N GLY A 79 20.50 -3.65 -1.12
CA GLY A 79 19.90 -3.06 -2.33
C GLY A 79 18.58 -3.71 -2.79
N GLY A 80 18.04 -4.66 -2.00
CA GLY A 80 16.72 -5.24 -2.20
C GLY A 80 15.58 -4.39 -1.61
N LEU A 81 14.35 -4.89 -1.74
CA LEU A 81 13.17 -4.33 -1.06
C LEU A 81 12.77 -5.23 0.10
N GLN A 82 12.51 -4.63 1.26
CA GLN A 82 11.94 -5.33 2.41
C GLN A 82 10.52 -4.84 2.67
N TYR A 83 9.52 -5.71 2.49
CA TYR A 83 8.13 -5.38 2.80
C TYR A 83 7.91 -5.19 4.30
N LEU A 84 7.19 -4.14 4.67
CA LEU A 84 6.88 -3.85 6.08
C LEU A 84 5.86 -4.86 6.58
N ARG A 85 6.15 -5.55 7.68
CA ARG A 85 5.24 -6.54 8.27
C ARG A 85 4.06 -5.87 8.95
N ASN A 86 2.89 -6.50 8.86
CA ASN A 86 1.77 -6.12 9.70
C ASN A 86 2.11 -6.46 11.16
N PRO A 87 2.17 -5.47 12.08
CA PRO A 87 2.50 -5.73 13.50
C PRO A 87 1.38 -6.51 14.22
N GLU A 88 0.16 -6.49 13.68
CA GLU A 88 -1.03 -7.07 14.30
C GLU A 88 -1.82 -7.93 13.28
N PRO A 89 -1.29 -9.08 12.82
CA PRO A 89 -1.94 -9.92 11.80
C PRO A 89 -3.25 -10.56 12.28
N ASP A 90 -3.32 -10.95 13.56
CA ASP A 90 -4.48 -11.65 14.14
C ASP A 90 -5.51 -10.69 14.78
N ARG A 91 -5.23 -9.38 14.79
CA ARG A 91 -6.11 -8.40 15.43
C ARG A 91 -7.20 -7.95 14.48
N GLU A 92 -8.44 -7.91 14.97
CA GLU A 92 -9.55 -7.31 14.24
C GLU A 92 -9.28 -5.82 13.99
N ASP A 93 -9.22 -5.43 12.71
CA ASP A 93 -9.16 -4.03 12.29
C ASP A 93 -10.54 -3.57 11.84
N LYS A 94 -11.26 -2.84 12.70
CA LYS A 94 -12.61 -2.33 12.40
C LYS A 94 -12.62 -1.22 11.33
N LEU A 95 -11.48 -0.59 11.06
CA LEU A 95 -11.36 0.49 10.09
C LEU A 95 -11.09 -0.07 8.69
N CYS A 96 -10.14 -0.98 8.57
CA CYS A 96 -9.72 -1.55 7.29
C CYS A 96 -10.44 -2.87 6.97
N GLY A 97 -10.83 -3.64 7.98
CA GLY A 97 -11.50 -4.92 7.83
C GLY A 97 -10.76 -5.85 6.86
N ALA A 98 -11.51 -6.49 5.98
CA ALA A 98 -10.99 -7.41 4.96
C ALA A 98 -10.09 -6.75 3.90
N ALA A 99 -10.00 -5.41 3.86
CA ALA A 99 -9.09 -4.74 2.96
C ALA A 99 -7.64 -4.79 3.44
N LYS A 100 -7.37 -4.94 4.75
CA LYS A 100 -6.01 -5.01 5.28
C LYS A 100 -5.34 -6.32 4.91
N LEU A 101 -4.10 -6.25 4.43
CA LEU A 101 -3.31 -7.45 4.18
C LEU A 101 -2.89 -8.10 5.50
N TYR A 102 -2.96 -9.42 5.54
CA TYR A 102 -2.66 -10.18 6.76
C TYR A 102 -1.18 -10.06 7.15
N GLN A 103 -0.26 -10.40 6.25
CA GLN A 103 1.17 -10.54 6.54
C GLN A 103 1.94 -9.22 6.54
N TYR A 104 1.54 -8.27 5.69
CA TYR A 104 2.29 -7.04 5.43
C TYR A 104 1.41 -5.80 5.59
N LEU A 105 2.04 -4.64 5.82
CA LEU A 105 1.34 -3.37 5.81
C LEU A 105 0.95 -3.02 4.38
N GLY A 106 -0.35 -3.06 4.13
CA GLY A 106 -0.94 -2.77 2.84
C GLY A 106 -2.45 -2.96 2.84
N LEU A 107 -3.06 -2.58 1.73
CA LEU A 107 -4.50 -2.69 1.50
C LEU A 107 -4.74 -3.34 0.14
N GLN A 108 -5.79 -4.13 0.02
CA GLN A 108 -6.38 -4.53 -1.24
C GLN A 108 -7.87 -4.19 -1.24
N THR A 109 -8.47 -4.08 -2.42
CA THR A 109 -9.86 -3.68 -2.56
C THR A 109 -10.78 -4.82 -2.15
N ASP A 110 -11.53 -4.61 -1.06
CA ASP A 110 -12.60 -5.54 -0.67
C ASP A 110 -13.87 -5.30 -1.48
N TYR A 111 -14.15 -6.19 -2.43
CA TYR A 111 -15.36 -6.19 -3.27
C TYR A 111 -16.57 -6.87 -2.62
N SER A 112 -16.47 -7.30 -1.36
CA SER A 112 -17.63 -7.82 -0.62
C SER A 112 -18.71 -6.75 -0.42
N ALA A 113 -19.91 -7.19 -0.01
CA ALA A 113 -21.00 -6.27 0.33
C ALA A 113 -20.62 -5.29 1.47
N ALA A 114 -19.73 -5.69 2.36
CA ALA A 114 -19.23 -4.85 3.45
C ALA A 114 -18.23 -3.79 2.96
N GLY A 115 -17.23 -4.20 2.16
CA GLY A 115 -16.16 -3.33 1.66
C GLY A 115 -16.56 -2.41 0.51
N LYS A 116 -17.57 -2.79 -0.29
CA LYS A 116 -18.15 -2.00 -1.40
C LYS A 116 -17.13 -1.59 -2.47
N GLY A 117 -15.97 -2.23 -2.53
CA GLY A 117 -14.90 -1.93 -3.46
C GLY A 117 -14.23 -0.57 -3.22
N LEU A 118 -14.13 -0.11 -1.97
CA LEU A 118 -13.60 1.22 -1.64
C LEU A 118 -12.42 1.16 -0.67
N ILE A 119 -11.29 1.76 -1.06
CA ILE A 119 -10.18 2.08 -0.15
C ILE A 119 -10.26 3.56 0.24
N THR A 120 -10.68 3.85 1.47
CA THR A 120 -10.94 5.22 1.93
C THR A 120 -9.67 5.95 2.40
N PRO A 121 -9.66 7.31 2.46
CA PRO A 121 -8.51 8.05 2.98
C PRO A 121 -8.11 7.66 4.41
N LYS A 122 -9.09 7.33 5.27
CA LYS A 122 -8.82 6.89 6.64
C LYS A 122 -8.09 5.54 6.70
N MET A 123 -8.43 4.62 5.80
CA MET A 123 -7.73 3.33 5.70
C MET A 123 -6.28 3.55 5.25
N ILE A 124 -6.08 4.40 4.24
CA ILE A 124 -4.74 4.73 3.74
C ILE A 124 -3.90 5.37 4.86
N SER A 125 -4.42 6.41 5.52
CA SER A 125 -3.69 7.07 6.62
C SER A 125 -3.38 6.11 7.75
N SER A 126 -4.31 5.22 8.13
CA SER A 126 -4.07 4.19 9.16
C SER A 126 -2.88 3.29 8.85
N ILE A 127 -2.67 2.93 7.58
CA ILE A 127 -1.51 2.12 7.17
C ILE A 127 -0.22 2.95 7.13
N LEU A 128 -0.29 4.20 6.64
CA LEU A 128 0.87 5.10 6.64
C LEU A 128 1.33 5.43 8.07
N ASP A 129 0.39 5.70 8.97
CA ASP A 129 0.65 6.01 10.38
C ASP A 129 1.29 4.78 11.08
N GLN A 130 0.73 3.58 10.87
CA GLN A 130 1.35 2.33 11.37
C GLN A 130 2.78 2.13 10.86
N ALA A 131 3.08 2.49 9.61
CA ALA A 131 4.42 2.36 9.06
C ALA A 131 5.41 3.37 9.67
N LEU A 132 4.96 4.55 10.07
CA LEU A 132 5.77 5.52 10.82
C LEU A 132 6.04 5.07 12.26
N ASP A 133 5.06 4.42 12.90
CA ASP A 133 5.20 3.94 14.29
C ASP A 133 6.12 2.71 14.42
N CYS A 134 6.27 1.93 13.33
CA CYS A 134 7.10 0.72 13.31
C CYS A 134 8.59 1.00 12.97
N LEU A 135 8.97 2.23 12.59
CA LEU A 135 10.31 2.61 12.08
C LEU A 135 10.87 3.90 12.70
#